data_AF-A0A3B9HXD3-F1
#
_entry.id   AF-A0A3B9HXD3-F1
#
_cell.length_a   1.000
_cell.length_b   1.000
_cell.length_c   1.000
_cell.angle_alpha   90.00
_cell.angle_beta   90.00
_cell.angle_gamma   90.00
#
_symmetry.space_group_name_H-M   'P 1'
#
loop_
_entity.id
_entity.type
_entity.pdbx_description
1 polymer ?
#
loop_
_entity_poly.entity_id
_entity_poly.type
_entity_poly.pdbx_seq_one_letter_code
_entity_poly.pdbx_strand_id
1 'polypeptide(L)'
;MLNASRFWLNKQKEQRRVSQERRDTSNAAYVGKTVDVFEVSRNPTPYVGSAVDWSGRIEFVSTRKGRRVLFVNSQPSVNSDNNMDYSFEVEFPKDLPSDSRISAFAEVSVKGKILRVDKLMNEVSKSLSSRRQPVIEAAEITFIRENYEQPLVLRFY
;
A
#
# COMPACT_ATOMS: atom_id res chain seq x y z
N MET A 1 -14.00 25.39 30.29
CA MET A 1 -12.79 24.96 29.52
C MET A 1 -12.45 23.47 29.67
N LEU A 2 -13.40 22.57 30.01
CA LEU A 2 -13.15 21.12 30.22
C LEU A 2 -13.26 20.26 28.94
N ASN A 3 -13.83 20.79 27.86
CA ASN A 3 -14.04 20.04 26.62
C ASN A 3 -12.79 19.95 25.72
N ALA A 4 -11.94 20.98 25.73
CA ALA A 4 -10.71 20.98 24.94
C ALA A 4 -9.71 19.92 25.44
N SER A 5 -9.55 19.77 26.76
CA SER A 5 -8.65 18.78 27.35
C SER A 5 -9.09 17.33 27.09
N ARG A 6 -10.40 17.04 27.17
CA ARG A 6 -10.95 15.71 26.82
C ARG A 6 -10.78 15.37 25.34
N PHE A 7 -10.97 16.35 24.45
CA PHE A 7 -10.74 16.18 23.02
C PHE A 7 -9.28 15.81 22.71
N TRP A 8 -8.31 16.53 23.29
CA TRP A 8 -6.89 16.24 23.09
C TRP A 8 -6.48 14.88 23.65
N LEU A 9 -6.99 14.50 24.83
CA LEU A 9 -6.74 13.18 25.42
C LEU A 9 -7.31 12.04 24.55
N ASN A 10 -8.54 12.19 24.06
CA ASN A 10 -9.16 11.20 23.18
C ASN A 10 -8.41 11.10 21.85
N LYS A 11 -8.00 12.22 21.27
CA LYS A 11 -7.19 12.28 20.05
C LYS A 11 -5.85 11.56 20.23
N GLN A 12 -5.19 11.76 21.37
CA GLN A 12 -3.91 11.10 21.67
C GLN A 12 -4.09 9.59 21.88
N LYS A 13 -5.17 9.17 22.55
CA LYS A 13 -5.50 7.74 22.73
C LYS A 13 -5.76 7.05 21.40
N GLU A 14 -6.49 7.72 20.50
CA GLU A 14 -6.81 7.19 19.18
C GLU A 14 -5.56 7.09 18.30
N GLN A 15 -4.68 8.09 18.33
CA GLN A 15 -3.39 8.03 17.62
C GLN A 15 -2.55 6.84 18.08
N ARG A 16 -2.49 6.58 19.39
CA ARG A 16 -1.78 5.42 19.94
C ARG A 16 -2.41 4.09 19.52
N ARG A 17 -3.75 4.02 19.46
CA ARG A 17 -4.47 2.82 19.01
C ARG A 17 -4.14 2.51 17.54
N VAL A 18 -4.18 3.54 16.69
CA VAL A 18 -3.89 3.41 15.25
C VAL A 18 -2.43 3.07 15.00
N SER A 19 -1.48 3.67 15.73
CA SER A 19 -0.07 3.32 15.61
C SER A 19 0.21 1.88 16.05
N GLN A 20 -0.44 1.43 17.12
CA GLN A 20 -0.34 0.05 17.59
C GLN A 20 -0.91 -0.93 16.56
N GLU A 21 -2.10 -0.67 16.00
CA GLU A 21 -2.71 -1.52 14.96
C GLU A 21 -1.78 -1.67 13.74
N ARG A 22 -1.11 -0.60 13.33
CA ARG A 22 -0.13 -0.65 12.22
C ARG A 22 1.11 -1.44 12.58
N ARG A 23 1.61 -1.32 13.81
CA ARG A 23 2.74 -2.12 14.28
C ARG A 23 2.37 -3.60 14.31
N ASP A 24 1.18 -3.93 14.80
CA ASP A 24 0.66 -5.30 14.83
C ASP A 24 0.45 -5.86 13.42
N THR A 25 -0.04 -5.03 12.49
CA THR A 25 -0.15 -5.38 11.06
C THR A 25 1.22 -5.68 10.45
N SER A 26 2.21 -4.81 10.68
CA SER A 26 3.57 -5.02 10.18
C SER A 26 4.18 -6.32 10.72
N ASN A 27 3.97 -6.61 12.01
CA ASN A 27 4.44 -7.85 12.63
C ASN A 27 3.69 -9.09 12.09
N ALA A 28 2.37 -8.99 11.94
CA ALA A 28 1.53 -10.08 11.45
C ALA A 28 1.85 -10.46 9.99
N ALA A 29 2.25 -9.50 9.17
CA ALA A 29 2.69 -9.74 7.79
C ALA A 29 3.86 -10.75 7.71
N TYR A 30 4.73 -10.82 8.72
CA TYR A 30 5.82 -11.81 8.78
C TYR A 30 5.39 -13.24 9.15
N VAL A 31 4.25 -13.40 9.83
CA VAL A 31 3.82 -14.68 10.42
C VAL A 31 2.67 -15.33 9.64
N GLY A 32 1.99 -14.56 8.79
CA GLY A 32 0.81 -14.99 8.05
C GLY A 32 1.07 -15.97 6.91
N LYS A 33 -0.01 -16.60 6.41
CA LYS A 33 0.01 -17.35 5.15
C LYS A 33 0.46 -16.42 4.01
N THR A 34 1.25 -16.95 3.08
CA THR A 34 1.54 -16.29 1.80
C THR A 34 0.24 -16.15 1.03
N VAL A 35 -0.31 -14.93 0.99
CA VAL A 35 -1.48 -14.56 0.19
C VAL A 35 -0.96 -13.83 -1.02
N ASP A 36 -1.32 -14.26 -2.22
CA ASP A 36 -0.83 -13.63 -3.46
C ASP A 36 -1.82 -12.57 -3.99
N VAL A 37 -1.30 -11.52 -4.63
CA VAL A 37 -2.12 -10.46 -5.26
C VAL A 37 -3.16 -11.04 -6.22
N PHE A 38 -2.74 -12.04 -7.00
CA PHE A 38 -3.58 -12.75 -7.97
C PHE A 38 -4.74 -13.49 -7.31
N GLU A 39 -4.54 -14.04 -6.11
CA GLU A 39 -5.60 -14.72 -5.38
C GLU A 39 -6.62 -13.72 -4.86
N VAL A 40 -6.14 -12.61 -4.28
CA VAL A 40 -7.01 -11.54 -3.76
C VAL A 40 -7.82 -10.88 -4.88
N SER A 41 -7.25 -10.67 -6.06
CA SER A 41 -7.97 -10.08 -7.19
C SER A 41 -9.12 -10.96 -7.72
N ARG A 42 -9.04 -12.28 -7.49
CA ARG A 42 -10.07 -13.26 -7.90
C ARG A 42 -11.09 -13.56 -6.81
N ASN A 43 -10.65 -13.64 -5.56
CA ASN A 43 -11.50 -13.95 -4.41
C ASN A 43 -11.18 -13.01 -3.24
N PRO A 44 -11.62 -11.75 -3.28
CA PRO A 44 -11.17 -10.72 -2.34
C PRO A 44 -11.76 -10.86 -0.94
N THR A 45 -13.00 -11.34 -0.83
CA THR A 45 -13.80 -11.35 0.41
C THR A 45 -13.07 -11.92 1.64
N PRO A 46 -12.40 -13.08 1.58
CA PRO A 46 -11.70 -13.63 2.75
C PRO A 46 -10.43 -12.87 3.15
N TYR A 47 -9.87 -12.05 2.26
CA TYR A 47 -8.55 -11.45 2.46
C TYR A 47 -8.60 -9.98 2.92
N VAL A 48 -9.74 -9.30 2.74
CA VAL A 48 -9.90 -7.93 3.23
C VAL A 48 -9.68 -7.88 4.75
N GLY A 49 -8.83 -6.96 5.19
CA GLY A 49 -8.39 -6.80 6.57
C GLY A 49 -7.17 -7.61 6.96
N SER A 50 -6.70 -8.52 6.10
CA SER A 50 -5.48 -9.31 6.33
C SER A 50 -4.22 -8.46 6.18
N ALA A 51 -3.22 -8.78 6.98
CA ALA A 51 -1.86 -8.25 6.83
C ALA A 51 -1.13 -9.01 5.70
N VAL A 52 -0.38 -8.28 4.88
CA VAL A 52 0.37 -8.81 3.73
C VAL A 52 1.77 -8.20 3.67
N ASP A 53 2.72 -8.95 3.11
CA ASP A 53 4.03 -8.47 2.67
C ASP A 53 4.16 -8.76 1.18
N TRP A 54 4.02 -7.73 0.35
CA TRP A 54 4.06 -7.85 -1.10
C TRP A 54 5.16 -7.00 -1.70
N SER A 55 5.92 -7.61 -2.60
CA SER A 55 6.90 -6.91 -3.42
C SER A 55 6.39 -6.69 -4.84
N GLY A 56 6.96 -5.71 -5.53
CA GLY A 56 6.67 -5.46 -6.93
C GLY A 56 7.42 -4.25 -7.48
N ARG A 57 7.10 -3.88 -8.72
CA ARG A 57 7.62 -2.67 -9.35
C ARG A 57 6.52 -1.61 -9.41
N ILE A 58 6.87 -0.36 -9.10
CA ILE A 58 5.96 0.77 -9.29
C ILE A 58 5.79 0.98 -10.80
N GLU A 59 4.58 0.87 -11.32
CA GLU A 59 4.30 1.23 -12.73
C GLU A 59 4.10 2.73 -12.86
N PHE A 60 3.36 3.34 -11.93
CA PHE A 60 3.20 4.79 -11.86
C PHE A 60 2.85 5.28 -10.45
N VAL A 61 3.08 6.57 -10.23
CA VAL A 61 2.68 7.30 -9.03
C VAL A 61 1.51 8.21 -9.42
N SER A 62 0.40 8.09 -8.71
CA SER A 62 -0.82 8.85 -8.96
C SER A 62 -1.20 9.69 -7.75
N THR A 63 -2.17 10.59 -7.91
CA THR A 63 -2.82 11.29 -6.81
C THR A 63 -4.31 11.00 -6.81
N ARG A 64 -4.83 10.44 -5.72
CA ARG A 64 -6.26 10.19 -5.50
C ARG A 64 -6.72 10.88 -4.24
N LYS A 65 -7.83 11.63 -4.34
CA LYS A 65 -8.40 12.41 -3.22
C LYS A 65 -7.37 13.29 -2.50
N GLY A 66 -6.43 13.88 -3.27
CA GLY A 66 -5.37 14.74 -2.75
C GLY A 66 -4.20 14.02 -2.07
N ARG A 67 -4.15 12.68 -2.08
CA ARG A 67 -3.04 11.89 -1.54
C ARG A 67 -2.31 11.15 -2.64
N ARG A 68 -0.99 11.03 -2.53
CA ARG A 68 -0.20 10.18 -3.43
C ARG A 68 -0.57 8.72 -3.19
N VAL A 69 -0.72 7.97 -4.26
CA VAL A 69 -0.90 6.51 -4.26
C VAL A 69 0.10 5.90 -5.22
N LEU A 70 0.55 4.68 -4.92
CA LEU A 70 1.37 3.92 -5.86
C LEU A 70 0.53 2.87 -6.53
N PHE A 71 0.68 2.73 -7.84
CA PHE A 71 0.22 1.56 -8.54
C PHE A 71 1.40 0.61 -8.74
N VAL A 72 1.31 -0.58 -8.17
CA VAL A 72 2.40 -1.54 -8.10
C VAL A 72 2.01 -2.82 -8.82
N ASN A 73 2.93 -3.33 -9.65
CA ASN A 73 2.82 -4.63 -10.28
C ASN A 73 3.69 -5.64 -9.53
N SER A 74 3.05 -6.59 -8.85
CA SER A 74 3.75 -7.65 -8.11
C SER A 74 4.49 -8.63 -9.01
N GLN A 75 4.08 -8.73 -10.28
CA GLN A 75 4.72 -9.60 -11.26
C GLN A 75 5.11 -8.79 -12.51
N PRO A 76 6.29 -8.13 -12.50
CA PRO A 76 6.74 -7.27 -13.61
C PRO A 76 6.87 -7.98 -14.97
N SER A 77 6.92 -9.32 -15.00
CA SER A 77 6.92 -10.10 -16.24
C SER A 77 5.55 -10.12 -16.94
N VAL A 78 4.48 -9.71 -16.25
CA VAL A 78 3.12 -9.59 -16.81
C VAL A 78 2.85 -8.11 -17.05
N ASN A 79 2.53 -7.77 -18.30
CA ASN A 79 2.22 -6.39 -18.67
C ASN A 79 0.88 -5.95 -18.03
N SER A 80 0.95 -4.96 -17.13
CA SER A 80 -0.19 -4.38 -16.42
C SER A 80 -1.16 -3.60 -17.31
N ASP A 81 -0.80 -3.28 -18.55
CA ASP A 81 -1.73 -2.68 -19.51
C ASP A 81 -2.77 -3.69 -20.00
N ASN A 82 -2.36 -4.96 -20.10
CA ASN A 82 -3.19 -6.06 -20.61
C ASN A 82 -3.79 -6.90 -19.47
N ASN A 83 -3.04 -7.10 -18.38
CA ASN A 83 -3.47 -7.90 -17.26
C ASN A 83 -3.07 -7.28 -15.92
N MET A 84 -4.06 -6.73 -15.22
CA MET A 84 -3.89 -6.10 -13.92
C MET A 84 -4.14 -7.06 -12.74
N ASP A 85 -4.33 -8.36 -12.95
CA ASP A 85 -4.62 -9.33 -11.87
C ASP A 85 -3.48 -9.43 -10.83
N TYR A 86 -2.27 -9.00 -11.19
CA TYR A 86 -1.08 -8.95 -10.33
C TYR A 86 -0.79 -7.55 -9.81
N SER A 87 -1.67 -6.58 -10.07
CA SER A 87 -1.48 -5.20 -9.67
C SER A 87 -2.27 -4.85 -8.43
N PHE A 88 -1.73 -3.94 -7.63
CA PHE A 88 -2.38 -3.42 -6.43
C PHE A 88 -2.07 -1.94 -6.25
N GLU A 89 -2.95 -1.25 -5.54
CA GLU A 89 -2.76 0.15 -5.15
C GLU A 89 -2.27 0.23 -3.71
N VAL A 90 -1.31 1.12 -3.45
CA VAL A 90 -0.80 1.42 -2.11
C VAL A 90 -1.26 2.81 -1.71
N GLU A 91 -2.04 2.86 -0.64
CA GLU A 91 -2.43 4.08 0.05
C GLU A 91 -1.55 4.32 1.28
N PHE A 92 -1.21 5.59 1.50
CA PHE A 92 -0.39 6.00 2.63
C PHE A 92 -1.24 6.72 3.68
N PRO A 93 -0.97 6.45 4.97
CA PRO A 93 -1.66 7.13 6.06
C PRO A 93 -1.18 8.58 6.25
N LYS A 94 -0.01 8.92 5.71
CA LYS A 94 0.61 10.25 5.72
C LYS A 94 1.19 10.53 4.34
N ASP A 95 1.40 11.80 4.02
CA ASP A 95 2.03 12.18 2.76
C ASP A 95 3.46 11.64 2.67
N LEU A 96 3.83 11.21 1.47
CA LEU A 96 5.18 10.73 1.18
C LEU A 96 6.17 11.89 1.10
N PRO A 97 7.41 11.71 1.58
CA PRO A 97 8.45 12.70 1.40
C PRO A 97 8.70 12.96 -0.10
N SER A 98 9.29 14.12 -0.40
CA SER A 98 9.81 14.38 -1.74
C SER A 98 11.18 13.73 -1.87
N ASP A 99 11.21 12.45 -2.23
CA ASP A 99 12.44 11.67 -2.39
C ASP A 99 12.44 11.01 -3.77
N SER A 100 13.55 11.11 -4.50
CA SER A 100 13.70 10.57 -5.84
C SER A 100 13.65 9.04 -5.90
N ARG A 101 13.85 8.34 -4.79
CA ARG A 101 13.65 6.87 -4.71
C ARG A 101 12.17 6.48 -4.84
N ILE A 102 11.26 7.42 -4.57
CA ILE A 102 9.81 7.25 -4.77
C ILE A 102 9.47 7.67 -6.20
N SER A 103 9.74 6.78 -7.16
CA SER A 103 9.50 7.05 -8.58
C SER A 103 8.87 5.84 -9.28
N ALA A 104 8.30 6.07 -10.46
CA ALA A 104 7.98 4.98 -11.38
C ALA A 104 9.22 4.12 -11.64
N PHE A 105 8.98 2.84 -11.90
CA PHE A 105 9.95 1.77 -12.13
C PHE A 105 10.86 1.39 -10.95
N ALA A 106 10.75 2.05 -9.79
CA ALA A 106 11.44 1.59 -8.60
C ALA A 106 10.80 0.29 -8.07
N GLU A 107 11.63 -0.57 -7.49
CA GLU A 107 11.17 -1.76 -6.79
C GLU A 107 10.67 -1.38 -5.39
N VAL A 108 9.64 -2.06 -4.93
CA VAL A 108 9.04 -1.83 -3.62
C VAL A 108 8.73 -3.14 -2.91
N SER A 109 8.85 -3.12 -1.58
CA SER A 109 8.30 -4.12 -0.67
C SER A 109 7.36 -3.42 0.29
N VAL A 110 6.12 -3.88 0.37
CA VAL A 110 5.03 -3.24 1.12
C VAL A 110 4.51 -4.20 2.17
N LYS A 111 4.66 -3.82 3.43
CA LYS A 111 3.95 -4.46 4.55
C LYS A 111 2.75 -3.60 4.90
N GLY A 112 1.58 -4.19 4.83
CA GLY A 112 0.35 -3.43 5.02
C GLY A 112 -0.86 -4.29 5.25
N LYS A 113 -2.01 -3.63 5.31
CA LYS A 113 -3.32 -4.26 5.46
C LYS A 113 -4.11 -4.08 4.18
N ILE A 114 -4.74 -5.15 3.70
CA ILE A 114 -5.71 -5.03 2.59
C ILE A 114 -6.92 -4.25 3.12
N LEU A 115 -7.08 -3.00 2.71
CA LEU A 115 -8.20 -2.16 3.15
C LEU A 115 -9.50 -2.56 2.47
N ARG A 116 -9.42 -2.77 1.15
CA ARG A 116 -10.56 -2.98 0.27
C ARG A 116 -10.07 -3.46 -1.10
N VAL A 117 -11.02 -3.71 -1.99
CA VAL A 117 -10.75 -3.97 -3.41
C VAL A 117 -11.55 -3.03 -4.30
N ASP A 118 -10.89 -2.43 -5.28
CA ASP A 118 -11.48 -1.40 -6.15
C ASP A 118 -11.20 -1.69 -7.63
N LYS A 119 -12.02 -1.12 -8.52
CA LYS A 119 -11.67 -1.04 -9.94
C LYS A 119 -10.59 0.02 -10.11
N LEU A 120 -9.40 -0.41 -10.51
CA LEU A 120 -8.27 0.50 -10.70
C LEU A 120 -8.19 0.90 -12.17
N MET A 121 -7.92 2.19 -12.41
CA MET A 121 -7.58 2.70 -13.73
C MET A 121 -6.06 2.76 -13.84
N ASN A 122 -5.53 2.16 -14.90
CA ASN A 122 -4.14 2.34 -15.30
C ASN A 122 -4.01 3.73 -15.94
N GLU A 123 -3.17 4.60 -15.36
CA GLU A 123 -3.04 5.96 -15.86
C GLU A 123 -2.21 6.10 -17.13
N VAL A 124 -1.42 5.08 -17.46
CA VAL A 124 -0.59 5.04 -18.67
C VAL A 124 -1.47 4.66 -19.86
N SER A 125 -2.11 3.48 -19.80
CA SER A 125 -2.95 2.96 -20.89
C SER A 125 -4.38 3.47 -20.91
N LYS A 126 -4.82 4.13 -19.82
CA LYS A 126 -6.22 4.54 -19.58
C LYS A 126 -7.22 3.39 -19.56
N SER A 127 -6.76 2.15 -19.37
CA SER A 127 -7.63 0.98 -19.23
C SER A 127 -8.09 0.82 -17.77
N LEU A 128 -9.32 0.31 -17.60
CA LEU A 128 -9.83 -0.12 -16.30
C LEU A 128 -9.55 -1.60 -16.10
N SER A 129 -9.21 -1.97 -14.86
CA SER A 129 -8.98 -3.37 -14.48
C SER A 129 -10.23 -4.22 -14.75
N SER A 130 -10.06 -5.42 -15.32
CA SER A 130 -11.15 -6.36 -15.58
C SER A 130 -11.79 -6.89 -14.29
N ARG A 131 -10.97 -7.13 -13.26
CA ARG A 131 -11.39 -7.45 -11.88
C ARG A 131 -11.10 -6.32 -10.91
N ARG A 132 -11.69 -6.38 -9.72
CA ARG A 132 -11.32 -5.48 -8.62
C ARG A 132 -9.94 -5.88 -8.11
N GLN A 133 -9.09 -4.90 -7.91
CA GLN A 133 -7.72 -5.11 -7.46
C GLN A 133 -7.56 -4.67 -6.00
N PRO A 134 -6.60 -5.25 -5.27
CA PRO A 134 -6.37 -4.91 -3.87
C PRO A 134 -5.92 -3.46 -3.70
N VAL A 135 -6.41 -2.82 -2.62
CA VAL A 135 -5.92 -1.54 -2.12
C VAL A 135 -5.37 -1.76 -0.73
N ILE A 136 -4.11 -1.40 -0.51
CA ILE A 136 -3.37 -1.68 0.72
C ILE A 136 -3.07 -0.38 1.46
N GLU A 137 -3.32 -0.34 2.77
CA GLU A 137 -2.74 0.69 3.64
C GLU A 137 -1.34 0.26 4.04
N ALA A 138 -0.33 1.04 3.67
CA ALA A 138 1.04 0.77 4.05
C ALA A 138 1.26 1.01 5.56
N ALA A 139 1.78 0.00 6.26
CA ALA A 139 2.32 0.13 7.61
C ALA A 139 3.85 0.36 7.55
N GLU A 140 4.52 -0.34 6.65
CA GLU A 140 5.93 -0.17 6.31
C GLU A 140 6.10 -0.35 4.80
N ILE A 141 6.91 0.49 4.16
CA ILE A 141 7.26 0.36 2.75
C ILE A 141 8.75 0.58 2.57
N THR A 142 9.36 -0.26 1.75
CA THR A 142 10.76 -0.17 1.37
C THR A 142 10.83 0.10 -0.13
N PHE A 143 11.54 1.16 -0.52
CA PHE A 143 11.84 1.47 -1.92
C PHE A 143 13.29 1.10 -2.22
N ILE A 144 13.47 0.35 -3.29
CA ILE A 144 14.77 -0.10 -3.79
C ILE A 144 14.93 0.46 -5.20
N ARG A 145 16.07 1.10 -5.46
CA ARG A 145 16.39 1.70 -6.75
C ARG A 145 17.87 1.53 -7.02
N GLU A 146 18.21 1.04 -8.21
CA GLU A 146 19.59 0.64 -8.58
C GLU A 146 20.64 1.75 -8.37
N ASN A 147 20.25 3.01 -8.57
CA ASN A 147 21.17 4.16 -8.44
C ASN A 147 21.42 4.60 -6.98
N TYR A 148 20.88 3.89 -5.99
CA TYR A 148 21.02 4.22 -4.57
C TYR A 148 21.54 3.02 -3.79
N GLU A 149 22.64 3.19 -3.05
CA GLU A 149 23.23 2.13 -2.24
C GLU A 149 22.30 1.67 -1.09
N GLN A 150 21.50 2.59 -0.55
CA GLN A 150 20.62 2.33 0.59
C GLN A 150 19.14 2.46 0.20
N PRO A 151 18.32 1.46 0.53
CA PRO A 151 16.88 1.53 0.30
C PRO A 151 16.26 2.62 1.19
N LEU A 152 15.17 3.23 0.70
CA LEU A 152 14.36 4.11 1.52
C LEU A 152 13.31 3.29 2.26
N VAL A 153 13.42 3.23 3.58
CA VAL A 153 12.42 2.55 4.43
C VAL A 153 11.56 3.60 5.11
N LEU A 154 10.25 3.57 4.86
CA LEU A 154 9.26 4.41 5.54
C LEU A 154 8.38 3.55 6.43
N ARG A 155 8.23 3.98 7.69
CA ARG A 155 7.37 3.35 8.71
C ARG A 155 6.31 4.34 9.17
N PHE A 156 5.07 3.90 9.27
CA PHE A 156 3.92 4.76 9.54
C PHE A 156 3.29 4.59 10.93
N TYR A 157 4.03 3.98 11.86
CA TYR A 157 3.66 3.77 13.26
C TYR A 157 4.56 4.57 14.21
#